data_AF-A0A6A6DHI8-F1
#
_entry.id   AF-A0A6A6DHI8-F1
#
_cell.length_a   1.000
_cell.length_b   1.000
_cell.length_c   1.000
_cell.angle_alpha   90.00
_cell.angle_beta   90.00
_cell.angle_gamma   90.00
#
_symmetry.space_group_name_H-M   'P 1'
#
loop_
_entity.id
_entity.type
_entity.pdbx_description
1 polymer ?
#
loop_
_entity_poly.entity_id
_entity_poly.type
_entity_poly.pdbx_seq_one_letter_code
_entity_poly.pdbx_strand_id
1 'polypeptide(L)'
;DTSYAYMHYKLGMWWKQRPTDLTHEERWKVRGIKILLGLALELCSSYPAYDILRDGNKDRNEGAFLIGLLSRPSCPVRYMVAKGIAIMAARTLTHLNPSASYMPASPYQSGAVKTTLPPRTHLWAALITALTDRRKTAHILEGLLQLVSLEMDVPKYLIQIGDPGKVFEKGEDDILRAKLRTTLFPEYDKL
;
A
#
# COMPACT_ATOMS: atom_id res chain seq x y z
N ASP A 1 -12.37 21.05 3.11
CA ASP A 1 -11.28 20.11 3.44
C ASP A 1 -11.06 19.12 2.33
N THR A 2 -9.79 18.89 1.95
CA THR A 2 -9.38 17.91 0.94
C THR A 2 -9.04 16.55 1.57
N SER A 3 -8.94 15.49 0.76
CA SER A 3 -8.61 14.15 1.24
C SER A 3 -7.23 14.09 1.86
N TYR A 4 -6.27 14.78 1.21
CA TYR A 4 -4.92 14.97 1.72
C TYR A 4 -4.93 15.68 3.09
N ALA A 5 -5.62 16.81 3.23
CA ALA A 5 -5.63 17.57 4.48
C ALA A 5 -6.17 16.73 5.66
N TYR A 6 -7.28 16.01 5.43
CA TYR A 6 -7.85 15.12 6.43
C TYR A 6 -6.88 13.99 6.83
N MET A 7 -6.31 13.28 5.85
CA MET A 7 -5.41 12.17 6.13
C MET A 7 -4.08 12.62 6.74
N HIS A 8 -3.55 13.78 6.32
CA HIS A 8 -2.36 14.39 6.89
C HIS A 8 -2.60 14.77 8.36
N TYR A 9 -3.75 15.36 8.68
CA TYR A 9 -4.15 15.61 10.06
C TYR A 9 -4.22 14.32 10.88
N LYS A 10 -4.83 13.24 10.33
CA LYS A 10 -4.88 11.94 10.99
C LYS A 10 -3.50 11.33 11.20
N LEU A 11 -2.58 11.45 10.25
CA LEU A 11 -1.19 11.00 10.41
C LEU A 11 -0.48 11.75 11.55
N GLY A 12 -0.71 13.06 11.65
CA GLY A 12 -0.20 13.87 12.76
C GLY A 12 -0.72 13.40 14.12
N MET A 13 -2.02 13.13 14.23
CA MET A 13 -2.64 12.59 15.45
C MET A 13 -2.11 11.19 15.78
N TRP A 14 -2.02 10.32 14.76
CA TRP A 14 -1.42 9.00 14.90
C TRP A 14 -0.01 9.13 15.46
N TRP A 15 0.87 9.97 14.90
CA TRP A 15 2.23 10.13 15.41
C TRP A 15 2.29 10.66 16.85
N LYS A 16 1.43 11.61 17.21
CA LYS A 16 1.36 12.18 18.57
C LYS A 16 0.97 11.14 19.61
N GLN A 17 0.06 10.23 19.26
CA GLN A 17 -0.43 9.19 20.18
C GLN A 17 0.52 8.01 20.33
N ARG A 18 1.69 7.98 19.65
CA ARG A 18 2.59 6.82 19.65
C ARG A 18 3.02 6.41 21.07
N PRO A 19 3.14 5.09 21.36
CA PRO A 19 3.71 4.66 22.63
C PRO A 19 5.13 5.20 22.77
N THR A 20 5.49 5.62 23.98
CA THR A 20 6.80 6.22 24.28
C THR A 20 7.77 5.20 24.88
N ASP A 21 7.23 4.14 25.46
CA ASP A 21 7.88 3.04 26.16
C ASP A 21 8.16 1.84 25.22
N LEU A 22 8.73 2.14 24.06
CA LEU A 22 9.04 1.13 23.05
C LEU A 22 10.52 0.74 23.08
N THR A 23 10.79 -0.52 22.73
CA THR A 23 12.17 -0.97 22.49
C THR A 23 12.81 -0.16 21.35
N HIS A 24 14.14 -0.19 21.25
CA HIS A 24 14.85 0.58 20.22
C HIS A 24 14.39 0.20 18.79
N GLU A 25 14.24 -1.09 18.52
CA GLU A 25 13.79 -1.61 17.24
C GLU A 25 12.34 -1.22 16.92
N GLU A 26 11.44 -1.33 17.90
CA GLU A 26 10.04 -0.92 17.72
C GLU A 26 9.89 0.58 17.47
N ARG A 27 10.74 1.41 18.09
CA ARG A 27 10.78 2.86 17.79
C ARG A 27 11.09 3.11 16.32
N TRP A 28 12.03 2.36 15.74
CA TRP A 28 12.38 2.48 14.32
C TRP A 28 11.25 1.97 13.44
N LYS A 29 10.67 0.81 13.76
CA LYS A 29 9.48 0.31 13.05
C LYS A 29 8.34 1.34 13.02
N VAL A 30 8.03 1.97 14.16
CA VAL A 30 6.99 3.01 14.25
C VAL A 30 7.34 4.26 13.44
N ARG A 31 8.61 4.66 13.42
CA ARG A 31 9.08 5.77 12.58
C ARG A 31 8.99 5.43 11.08
N GLY A 32 9.36 4.22 10.68
CA GLY A 32 9.24 3.76 9.30
C GLY A 32 7.79 3.68 8.83
N ILE A 33 6.88 3.21 9.69
CA ILE A 33 5.42 3.26 9.44
C ILE A 33 4.96 4.69 9.14
N LYS A 34 5.40 5.68 9.93
CA LYS A 34 5.05 7.09 9.69
C LYS A 34 5.59 7.57 8.34
N ILE A 35 6.84 7.24 8.00
CA ILE A 35 7.47 7.64 6.73
C ILE A 35 6.68 7.06 5.56
N LEU A 36 6.36 5.76 5.61
CA LEU A 36 5.61 5.08 4.56
C LEU A 36 4.20 5.65 4.38
N LEU A 37 3.49 5.92 5.48
CA LEU A 37 2.19 6.58 5.43
C LEU A 37 2.31 7.98 4.80
N GLY A 38 3.35 8.74 5.16
CA GLY A 38 3.65 10.03 4.53
C GLY A 38 3.81 9.93 3.02
N LEU A 39 4.66 9.01 2.56
CA LEU A 39 4.88 8.75 1.13
C LEU A 39 3.58 8.35 0.40
N ALA A 40 2.76 7.51 1.02
CA ALA A 40 1.46 7.14 0.43
C ALA A 40 0.50 8.35 0.34
N LEU A 41 0.54 9.28 1.30
CA LEU A 41 -0.29 10.49 1.29
C LEU A 41 0.19 11.54 0.30
N GLU A 42 1.49 11.62 -0.01
CA GLU A 42 2.00 12.45 -1.11
C GLU A 42 1.39 12.06 -2.45
N LEU A 43 0.89 10.83 -2.58
CA LEU A 43 0.19 10.37 -3.77
C LEU A 43 -1.31 10.76 -3.81
N CYS A 44 -1.82 11.52 -2.84
CA CYS A 44 -3.19 12.01 -2.89
C CYS A 44 -3.38 12.99 -4.06
N SER A 45 -4.52 12.91 -4.75
CA SER A 45 -4.83 13.83 -5.85
C SER A 45 -4.92 15.31 -5.46
N SER A 46 -5.07 15.61 -4.16
CA SER A 46 -5.06 16.97 -3.60
C SER A 46 -3.77 17.36 -2.90
N TYR A 47 -2.73 16.53 -2.96
CA TYR A 47 -1.42 16.95 -2.49
C TYR A 47 -0.93 18.11 -3.40
N PRO A 48 -0.50 19.26 -2.85
CA PRO A 48 -0.22 20.45 -3.67
C PRO A 48 0.84 20.24 -4.76
N ALA A 49 1.83 19.38 -4.53
CA ALA A 49 2.84 19.04 -5.52
C ALA A 49 2.44 17.85 -6.42
N TYR A 50 1.24 17.29 -6.25
CA TYR A 50 0.73 16.17 -7.04
C TYR A 50 0.39 16.57 -8.49
N ASP A 51 0.06 17.85 -8.73
CA ASP A 51 -0.15 18.36 -10.10
C ASP A 51 1.12 18.22 -10.97
N ILE A 52 2.31 18.29 -10.35
CA ILE A 52 3.62 18.08 -11.01
C ILE A 52 3.78 16.61 -11.43
N LEU A 53 3.19 15.68 -10.67
CA LEU A 53 3.26 14.25 -10.93
C LEU A 53 2.23 13.78 -11.96
N ARG A 54 1.20 14.57 -12.29
CA ARG A 54 0.03 14.14 -13.09
C ARG A 54 -0.14 14.90 -14.42
N ASP A 55 0.92 15.50 -14.95
CA ASP A 55 0.88 16.26 -16.21
C ASP A 55 -0.30 17.25 -16.29
N GLY A 56 -0.72 17.82 -15.15
CA GLY A 56 -1.81 18.81 -15.07
C GLY A 56 -3.26 18.29 -15.07
N ASN A 57 -3.52 16.97 -15.06
CA ASN A 57 -4.90 16.48 -14.96
C ASN A 57 -5.40 16.48 -13.50
N LYS A 58 -6.37 17.31 -13.11
CA LYS A 58 -7.00 17.25 -11.77
C LYS A 58 -8.14 16.22 -11.73
N ASP A 59 -8.24 15.45 -10.63
CA ASP A 59 -9.39 14.55 -10.40
C ASP A 59 -10.58 15.42 -10.02
N ARG A 60 -11.59 15.53 -10.90
CA ARG A 60 -12.66 16.53 -10.76
C ARG A 60 -13.68 16.21 -9.65
N ASN A 61 -13.56 15.08 -8.95
CA ASN A 61 -14.60 14.61 -8.02
C ASN A 61 -14.07 14.07 -6.67
N GLU A 62 -13.11 14.76 -6.08
CA GLU A 62 -12.45 14.35 -4.83
C GLU A 62 -13.40 14.30 -3.62
N GLY A 63 -14.39 15.20 -3.55
CA GLY A 63 -15.41 15.16 -2.49
C GLY A 63 -16.25 13.89 -2.54
N ALA A 64 -16.66 13.46 -3.74
CA ALA A 64 -17.36 12.19 -3.94
C ALA A 64 -16.46 10.98 -3.62
N PHE A 65 -15.17 11.07 -3.95
CA PHE A 65 -14.18 10.07 -3.56
C PHE A 65 -14.08 9.92 -2.04
N LEU A 66 -13.93 11.04 -1.30
CA LEU A 66 -13.89 11.05 0.16
C LEU A 66 -15.16 10.50 0.80
N ILE A 67 -16.33 10.94 0.34
CA ILE A 67 -17.62 10.45 0.85
C ILE A 67 -17.73 8.95 0.59
N GLY A 68 -17.43 8.50 -0.63
CA GLY A 68 -17.40 7.07 -0.97
C GLY A 68 -16.38 6.26 -0.16
N LEU A 69 -15.31 6.89 0.31
CA LEU A 69 -14.27 6.27 1.13
C LEU A 69 -14.69 6.14 2.60
N LEU A 70 -15.28 7.20 3.15
CA LEU A 70 -15.71 7.29 4.55
C LEU A 70 -17.01 6.52 4.80
N SER A 71 -17.87 6.38 3.79
CA SER A 71 -19.13 5.63 3.90
C SER A 71 -18.97 4.11 3.76
N ARG A 72 -17.76 3.60 3.48
CA ARG A 72 -17.53 2.16 3.33
C ARG A 72 -17.25 1.50 4.67
N PRO A 73 -17.84 0.32 4.97
CA PRO A 73 -17.41 -0.49 6.09
C PRO A 73 -15.94 -0.84 5.89
N SER A 74 -15.14 -0.67 6.94
CA SER A 74 -13.68 -0.91 6.93
C SER A 74 -13.36 -2.23 6.23
N CYS A 75 -12.57 -2.16 5.14
CA CYS A 75 -12.17 -3.35 4.40
C CYS A 75 -11.48 -4.32 5.37
N PRO A 76 -11.85 -5.61 5.41
CA PRO A 76 -11.19 -6.55 6.30
C PRO A 76 -9.74 -6.63 5.85
N VAL A 77 -8.79 -6.30 6.73
CA VAL A 77 -7.35 -6.33 6.43
C VAL A 77 -6.91 -7.69 5.88
N ARG A 78 -7.62 -8.75 6.29
CA ARG A 78 -7.52 -10.12 5.73
C ARG A 78 -7.65 -10.18 4.21
N TYR A 79 -8.45 -9.33 3.57
CA TYR A 79 -8.63 -9.29 2.12
C TYR A 79 -7.35 -8.84 1.39
N MET A 80 -6.65 -7.82 1.90
CA MET A 80 -5.42 -7.33 1.28
C MET A 80 -4.27 -8.33 1.44
N VAL A 81 -4.12 -8.90 2.64
CA VAL A 81 -3.09 -9.93 2.89
C VAL A 81 -3.40 -11.21 2.13
N ALA A 82 -4.66 -11.66 2.10
CA ALA A 82 -5.05 -12.82 1.30
C ALA A 82 -4.84 -12.58 -0.20
N LYS A 83 -5.06 -11.36 -0.71
CA LYS A 83 -4.73 -11.02 -2.10
C LYS A 83 -3.22 -10.96 -2.34
N GLY A 84 -2.42 -10.41 -1.43
CA GLY A 84 -0.96 -10.47 -1.52
C GLY A 84 -0.45 -11.91 -1.60
N ILE A 85 -0.96 -12.78 -0.74
CA ILE A 85 -0.65 -14.22 -0.74
C ILE A 85 -1.14 -14.91 -2.02
N ALA A 86 -2.36 -14.61 -2.51
CA ALA A 86 -2.89 -15.17 -3.75
C ALA A 86 -2.08 -14.72 -4.98
N ILE A 87 -1.59 -13.48 -4.99
CA ILE A 87 -0.66 -12.96 -6.01
C ILE A 87 0.65 -13.75 -5.99
N MET A 88 1.23 -14.00 -4.81
CA MET A 88 2.44 -14.82 -4.69
C MET A 88 2.21 -16.25 -5.19
N ALA A 89 1.14 -16.92 -4.76
CA ALA A 89 0.85 -18.29 -5.16
C ALA A 89 0.66 -18.44 -6.68
N ALA A 90 -0.03 -17.48 -7.33
CA ALA A 90 -0.20 -17.48 -8.78
C ALA A 90 1.12 -17.27 -9.55
N ARG A 91 2.06 -16.49 -8.99
CA ARG A 91 3.39 -16.27 -9.60
C ARG A 91 4.35 -17.44 -9.42
N THR A 92 4.34 -18.11 -8.26
CA THR A 92 5.14 -19.32 -8.05
C THR A 92 4.71 -20.46 -8.97
N LEU A 93 3.40 -20.60 -9.21
CA LEU A 93 2.85 -21.61 -10.13
C LEU A 93 3.18 -21.32 -11.60
N THR A 94 3.40 -20.06 -11.98
CA THR A 94 3.78 -19.69 -13.36
C THR A 94 5.27 -19.84 -13.62
N HIS A 95 6.13 -19.72 -12.60
CA HIS A 95 7.58 -19.92 -12.74
C HIS A 95 8.01 -21.40 -12.75
N LEU A 96 7.14 -22.33 -12.32
CA LEU A 96 7.45 -23.77 -12.24
C LEU A 96 7.09 -24.57 -13.50
N ASN A 97 6.61 -23.95 -14.59
CA ASN A 97 6.26 -24.71 -15.79
C ASN A 97 6.48 -23.94 -17.12
N PRO A 98 7.67 -24.08 -17.74
CA PRO A 98 7.82 -23.86 -19.18
C PRO A 98 7.55 -25.14 -19.99
N SER A 99 7.52 -26.32 -19.35
CA SER A 99 7.57 -27.62 -20.05
C SER A 99 6.83 -28.71 -19.27
N ALA A 100 5.52 -28.83 -19.45
CA ALA A 100 4.80 -30.05 -19.07
C ALA A 100 3.78 -30.39 -20.15
N SER A 101 4.31 -31.07 -21.16
CA SER A 101 3.57 -31.84 -22.16
C SER A 101 2.81 -32.99 -21.48
N TYR A 102 1.55 -33.15 -21.88
CA TYR A 102 0.74 -34.37 -21.85
C TYR A 102 0.61 -35.12 -20.50
N MET A 103 -0.50 -34.90 -19.80
CA MET A 103 -1.33 -35.95 -19.16
C MET A 103 -2.71 -35.34 -18.80
N PRO A 104 -3.84 -36.06 -19.00
CA PRO A 104 -5.17 -35.53 -18.72
C PRO A 104 -5.57 -35.84 -17.28
N ALA A 105 -5.73 -34.82 -16.43
CA ALA A 105 -6.29 -35.05 -15.11
C ALA A 105 -7.07 -33.85 -14.57
N SER A 106 -8.30 -34.19 -14.13
CA SER A 106 -9.18 -33.48 -13.21
C SER A 106 -10.04 -32.31 -13.76
N PRO A 107 -11.39 -32.39 -13.64
CA PRO A 107 -12.30 -31.30 -13.95
C PRO A 107 -12.37 -30.21 -12.86
N TYR A 108 -11.45 -30.21 -11.89
CA TYR A 108 -11.30 -29.07 -11.00
C TYR A 108 -10.66 -27.92 -11.77
N GLN A 109 -11.54 -27.12 -12.38
CA GLN A 109 -11.36 -25.76 -12.86
C GLN A 109 -9.99 -25.19 -12.48
N SER A 110 -9.05 -25.30 -13.42
CA SER A 110 -7.95 -24.35 -13.56
C SER A 110 -8.55 -23.00 -13.94
N GLY A 111 -9.24 -22.38 -12.99
CA GLY A 111 -9.52 -20.96 -13.03
C GLY A 111 -8.21 -20.28 -12.70
N ALA A 112 -7.47 -19.86 -13.74
CA ALA A 112 -6.37 -18.93 -13.57
C ALA A 112 -6.85 -17.82 -12.63
N VAL A 113 -6.34 -17.80 -11.40
CA VAL A 113 -6.69 -16.76 -10.44
C VAL A 113 -6.16 -15.48 -11.06
N LYS A 114 -7.04 -14.74 -11.75
CA LYS A 114 -6.72 -13.38 -12.19
C LYS A 114 -6.50 -12.59 -10.93
N THR A 115 -5.23 -12.44 -10.59
CA THR A 115 -4.71 -11.66 -9.48
C THR A 115 -4.98 -10.20 -9.77
N THR A 116 -6.24 -9.81 -9.64
CA THR A 116 -6.69 -8.44 -9.81
C THR A 116 -6.26 -7.66 -8.59
N LEU A 117 -5.56 -6.54 -8.79
CA LEU A 117 -5.28 -5.59 -7.73
C LEU A 117 -6.60 -5.23 -7.01
N PRO A 118 -6.62 -5.00 -5.68
CA PRO A 118 -7.80 -4.43 -5.04
C PRO A 118 -8.22 -3.12 -5.73
N PRO A 119 -9.52 -2.81 -5.83
CA PRO A 119 -9.96 -1.53 -6.36
C PRO A 119 -9.33 -0.38 -5.56
N ARG A 120 -8.95 0.71 -6.23
CA ARG A 120 -8.33 1.91 -5.63
C ARG A 120 -9.05 2.39 -4.36
N THR A 121 -10.38 2.41 -4.37
CA THR A 121 -11.20 2.79 -3.21
C THR A 121 -10.99 1.90 -1.99
N HIS A 122 -10.69 0.61 -2.15
CA HIS A 122 -10.36 -0.28 -1.03
C HIS A 122 -8.96 0.00 -0.47
N LEU A 123 -7.97 0.28 -1.33
CA LEU A 123 -6.61 0.60 -0.90
C LEU A 123 -6.60 1.92 -0.09
N TRP A 124 -7.30 2.93 -0.58
CA TRP A 124 -7.44 4.20 0.14
C TRP A 124 -8.25 4.07 1.44
N ALA A 125 -9.31 3.25 1.46
CA ALA A 125 -10.08 3.01 2.69
C ALA A 125 -9.24 2.27 3.74
N ALA A 126 -8.37 1.36 3.28
CA ALA A 126 -7.39 0.72 4.14
C ALA A 126 -6.38 1.71 4.70
N LEU A 127 -5.83 2.62 3.88
CA LEU A 127 -4.94 3.68 4.36
C LEU A 127 -5.62 4.57 5.42
N ILE A 128 -6.88 4.96 5.22
CA ILE A 128 -7.64 5.68 6.25
C ILE A 128 -7.77 4.84 7.53
N THR A 129 -8.09 3.56 7.40
CA THR A 129 -8.16 2.64 8.55
C THR A 129 -6.81 2.54 9.27
N ALA A 130 -5.70 2.51 8.54
CA ALA A 130 -4.36 2.51 9.11
C ALA A 130 -4.04 3.81 9.86
N LEU A 131 -4.61 4.93 9.45
CA LEU A 131 -4.46 6.23 10.10
C LEU A 131 -5.36 6.40 11.33
N THR A 132 -6.49 5.68 11.40
CA THR A 132 -7.48 5.81 12.49
C THR A 132 -7.42 4.68 13.52
N ASP A 133 -6.95 3.50 13.14
CA ASP A 133 -6.86 2.31 13.99
C ASP A 133 -5.41 1.79 14.03
N ARG A 134 -4.67 2.20 15.07
CA ARG A 134 -3.27 1.80 15.24
C ARG A 134 -3.07 0.29 15.25
N ARG A 135 -4.01 -0.48 15.81
CA ARG A 135 -3.89 -1.93 15.94
C ARG A 135 -3.85 -2.62 14.57
N LYS A 136 -4.37 -1.95 13.54
CA LYS A 136 -4.40 -2.45 12.16
C LYS A 136 -3.32 -1.85 11.27
N THR A 137 -2.67 -0.74 11.67
CA THR A 137 -1.72 0.00 10.84
C THR A 137 -0.63 -0.90 10.25
N ALA A 138 0.08 -1.66 11.09
CA ALA A 138 1.19 -2.49 10.64
C ALA A 138 0.73 -3.54 9.60
N HIS A 139 -0.36 -4.25 9.91
CA HIS A 139 -0.88 -5.30 9.02
C HIS A 139 -1.41 -4.74 7.69
N ILE A 140 -2.01 -3.56 7.69
CA ILE A 140 -2.44 -2.87 6.47
C ILE A 140 -1.24 -2.48 5.60
N LEU A 141 -0.20 -1.92 6.21
CA LEU A 141 1.01 -1.50 5.50
C LEU A 141 1.82 -2.70 5.00
N GLU A 142 1.85 -3.80 5.74
CA GLU A 142 2.39 -5.08 5.28
C GLU A 142 1.67 -5.56 4.02
N GLY A 143 0.32 -5.58 4.04
CA GLY A 143 -0.46 -5.93 2.85
C GLY A 143 -0.18 -4.99 1.67
N LEU A 144 -0.08 -3.68 1.91
CA LEU A 144 0.22 -2.70 0.86
C LEU A 144 1.63 -2.88 0.28
N LEU A 145 2.64 -3.07 1.13
CA LEU A 145 4.02 -3.25 0.69
C LEU A 145 4.23 -4.58 -0.04
N GLN A 146 3.51 -5.63 0.35
CA GLN A 146 3.50 -6.89 -0.38
C GLN A 146 2.90 -6.73 -1.79
N LEU A 147 1.91 -5.85 -1.98
CA LEU A 147 1.40 -5.53 -3.31
C LEU A 147 2.43 -4.76 -4.15
N VAL A 148 3.23 -3.90 -3.51
CA VAL A 148 4.31 -3.12 -4.13
C VAL A 148 5.52 -3.99 -4.51
N SER A 149 5.90 -4.92 -3.63
CA SER A 149 7.06 -5.79 -3.80
C SER A 149 6.87 -7.07 -3.01
N LEU A 150 6.57 -8.17 -3.71
CA LEU A 150 6.23 -9.46 -3.08
C LEU A 150 7.41 -10.08 -2.31
N GLU A 151 8.63 -9.79 -2.72
CA GLU A 151 9.86 -10.33 -2.11
C GLU A 151 10.35 -9.48 -0.92
N MET A 152 9.63 -8.40 -0.58
CA MET A 152 10.05 -7.49 0.48
C MET A 152 9.79 -8.09 1.86
N ASP A 153 10.84 -8.20 2.67
CA ASP A 153 10.72 -8.39 4.11
C ASP A 153 10.21 -7.08 4.74
N VAL A 154 8.89 -6.93 4.79
CA VAL A 154 8.25 -5.69 5.23
C VAL A 154 8.64 -5.28 6.66
N PRO A 155 8.61 -6.17 7.67
CA PRO A 155 9.06 -5.82 9.01
C PRO A 155 10.49 -5.25 9.02
N LYS A 156 11.44 -5.90 8.35
CA LYS A 156 12.83 -5.46 8.26
C LYS A 156 12.96 -4.14 7.52
N TYR A 157 12.23 -3.99 6.41
CA TYR A 157 12.21 -2.77 5.61
C TYR A 157 11.69 -1.57 6.42
N LEU A 158 10.60 -1.73 7.17
CA LEU A 158 10.05 -0.68 8.03
C LEU A 158 11.03 -0.24 9.13
N ILE A 159 11.79 -1.18 9.71
CA ILE A 159 12.83 -0.85 10.68
C ILE A 159 13.96 -0.07 9.99
N GLN A 160 14.40 -0.52 8.81
CA GLN A 160 15.47 0.11 8.05
C GLN A 160 15.15 1.56 7.69
N ILE A 161 14.01 1.82 7.05
CA ILE A 161 13.64 3.19 6.65
C ILE A 161 13.33 4.09 7.86
N GLY A 162 13.03 3.49 9.01
CA GLY A 162 12.77 4.20 10.26
C GLY A 162 14.03 4.62 11.02
N ASP A 163 15.18 4.00 10.73
CA ASP A 163 16.45 4.27 11.38
C ASP A 163 17.12 5.52 10.78
N PRO A 164 17.36 6.60 11.55
CA PRO A 164 17.99 7.81 11.01
C PRO A 164 19.44 7.60 10.54
N GLY A 165 20.11 6.55 11.03
CA GLY A 165 21.45 6.18 10.58
C GLY A 165 21.45 5.42 9.25
N LYS A 166 20.29 4.96 8.78
CA LYS A 166 20.11 4.28 7.49
C LYS A 166 19.33 5.19 6.57
N VAL A 167 20.07 5.98 5.79
CA VAL A 167 19.47 6.77 4.71
C VAL A 167 19.00 5.81 3.63
N PHE A 168 17.87 6.12 2.99
CA PHE A 168 17.49 5.49 1.73
C PHE A 168 18.71 5.46 0.81
N GLU A 169 18.96 4.32 0.16
CA GLU A 169 19.93 4.33 -0.92
C GLU A 169 19.47 5.36 -1.96
N LYS A 170 20.42 6.02 -2.64
CA LYS A 170 20.09 7.10 -3.57
C LYS A 170 19.11 6.60 -4.63
N GLY A 171 17.88 7.14 -4.63
CA GLY A 171 16.79 6.78 -5.56
C GLY A 171 15.87 5.64 -5.10
N GLU A 172 16.13 5.01 -3.94
CA GLU A 172 15.26 3.97 -3.38
C GLU A 172 13.89 4.52 -3.01
N ASP A 173 13.83 5.74 -2.48
CA ASP A 173 12.58 6.45 -2.17
C ASP A 173 11.79 6.78 -3.43
N ASP A 174 12.46 7.20 -4.51
CA ASP A 174 11.84 7.43 -5.82
C ASP A 174 11.25 6.14 -6.40
N ILE A 175 11.98 5.02 -6.32
CA ILE A 175 11.51 3.71 -6.76
C ILE A 175 10.30 3.27 -5.93
N LEU A 176 10.34 3.46 -4.61
CA LEU A 176 9.21 3.14 -3.73
C LEU A 176 7.99 4.01 -4.07
N ARG A 177 8.17 5.32 -4.26
CA ARG A 177 7.07 6.22 -4.68
C ARG A 177 6.49 5.78 -6.02
N ALA A 178 7.33 5.43 -6.99
CA ALA A 178 6.88 4.95 -8.29
C ALA A 178 6.03 3.68 -8.15
N LYS A 179 6.48 2.67 -7.39
CA LYS A 179 5.71 1.43 -7.19
C LYS A 179 4.43 1.64 -6.36
N LEU A 180 4.46 2.53 -5.37
CA LEU A 180 3.26 2.91 -4.62
C LEU A 180 2.25 3.61 -5.54
N ARG A 181 2.72 4.45 -6.45
CA ARG A 181 1.88 5.11 -7.46
C ARG A 181 1.19 4.10 -8.37
N THR A 182 1.93 3.15 -8.94
CA THR A 182 1.33 2.10 -9.79
C THR A 182 0.31 1.24 -9.03
N THR A 183 0.56 1.00 -7.75
CA THR A 183 -0.34 0.22 -6.89
C THR A 183 -1.60 1.01 -6.49
N LEU A 184 -1.45 2.26 -6.06
CA LEU A 184 -2.58 3.08 -5.59
C LEU A 184 -3.38 3.69 -6.76
N PHE A 185 -2.76 3.80 -7.93
CA PHE A 185 -3.32 4.38 -9.15
C PHE A 185 -2.84 3.64 -10.41
N PRO A 186 -3.29 2.40 -10.62
CA PRO A 186 -2.90 1.61 -11.81
C PRO A 186 -3.36 2.21 -13.14
N GLU A 187 -4.18 3.26 -13.10
CA GLU A 187 -4.69 3.97 -14.27
C GLU A 187 -3.64 4.90 -14.89
N TYR A 188 -2.60 5.28 -14.14
CA TYR A 188 -1.53 6.13 -14.67
C TYR A 188 -0.48 5.39 -15.50
N ASP A 189 -0.39 4.07 -15.38
CA ASP A 189 0.52 3.26 -16.22
C ASP A 189 -0.08 2.94 -17.60
N LYS A 190 -1.30 3.43 -17.87
CA LYS A 190 -2.02 3.23 -19.14
C LYS A 190 -1.98 4.46 -20.05
N LEU A 191 -1.31 5.52 -19.63
CA LEU A 191 -1.03 6.73 -20.42
C LEU A 191 0.39 6.64 -20.98
#